data_AF-A0A4W5RQ36-F1
#
_entry.id   AF-A0A4W5RQ36-F1
#
_cell.length_a   1.000
_cell.length_b   1.000
_cell.length_c   1.000
_cell.angle_alpha   90.00
_cell.angle_beta   90.00
_cell.angle_gamma   90.00
#
_symmetry.space_group_name_H-M   'P 1'
#
loop_
_entity.id
_entity.type
_entity.pdbx_description
1 polymer ?
#
loop_
_entity_poly.entity_id
_entity_poly.type
_entity_poly.pdbx_seq_one_letter_code
_entity_poly.pdbx_strand_id
1 'polypeptide(L)'
;MFFPDVPLSAINYALVLGITCLTVFCNFTKSSSEFSGYLSKVLRNYTEQACDGDFLSVRCPPRTTITVQSAFYGRKGPSHPQQCPSYQRYTLVGTHPLEDDTYCYMSTALQKMLDECQDRRICQVLVTSRLFGMDPCPSSSKYLIVWYKCMPNEYKSTVVCEEERMKLSCKQGMQIAVYSAMFGRTQQGTLECPTHHRAPSVVRARGL
;
A
#
# COMPACT_ATOMS: atom_id res chain seq x y z
N MET A 1 -31.53 63.49 11.48
CA MET A 1 -31.10 62.11 11.81
C MET A 1 -31.98 61.17 11.01
N PHE A 2 -31.49 60.69 9.86
CA PHE A 2 -32.15 59.65 9.06
C PHE A 2 -31.54 58.31 9.45
N PHE A 3 -32.30 57.47 10.16
CA PHE A 3 -32.01 56.05 10.26
C PHE A 3 -32.84 55.35 9.18
N PRO A 4 -32.25 54.58 8.25
CA PRO A 4 -33.05 53.74 7.38
C PRO A 4 -33.37 52.43 8.12
N ASP A 5 -34.65 52.11 8.19
CA ASP A 5 -35.16 50.82 8.64
C ASP A 5 -34.69 49.73 7.67
N VAL A 6 -33.75 48.89 8.11
CA VAL A 6 -33.36 47.68 7.38
C VAL A 6 -34.45 46.62 7.63
N PRO A 7 -35.11 46.10 6.58
CA PRO A 7 -36.21 45.15 6.77
C PRO A 7 -35.70 43.83 7.35
N LEU A 8 -36.36 43.33 8.39
CA LEU A 8 -36.07 42.06 9.09
C LEU A 8 -35.93 40.84 8.14
N SER A 9 -36.51 40.91 6.94
CA SER A 9 -36.42 39.87 5.91
C SER A 9 -35.01 39.71 5.32
N ALA A 10 -34.25 40.81 5.21
CA ALA A 10 -32.89 40.80 4.68
C ALA A 10 -31.89 40.14 5.64
N ILE A 11 -32.11 40.29 6.95
CA ILE A 11 -31.30 39.68 8.01
C ILE A 11 -31.49 38.15 8.01
N ASN A 12 -32.73 37.68 7.87
CA ASN A 12 -33.02 36.25 7.75
C ASN A 12 -32.44 35.65 6.47
N TYR A 13 -32.51 36.35 5.33
CA TYR A 13 -31.89 35.89 4.09
C TYR A 13 -30.36 35.83 4.17
N ALA A 14 -29.71 36.84 4.77
CA ALA A 14 -28.26 36.87 4.94
C ALA A 14 -27.78 35.77 5.90
N LEU A 15 -28.53 35.50 6.98
CA LEU A 15 -28.23 34.39 7.89
C LEU A 15 -28.41 33.03 7.21
N VAL A 16 -29.49 32.82 6.45
CA VAL A 16 -29.70 31.56 5.70
C VAL A 16 -28.63 31.37 4.62
N LEU A 17 -28.26 32.43 3.89
CA LEU A 17 -27.16 32.39 2.92
C LEU A 17 -25.81 32.13 3.61
N GLY A 18 -25.58 32.72 4.78
CA GLY A 18 -24.38 32.48 5.58
C GLY A 18 -24.28 31.04 6.09
N ILE A 19 -25.37 30.47 6.61
CA ILE A 19 -25.44 29.09 7.12
C ILE A 19 -25.33 28.07 5.99
N THR A 20 -26.00 28.30 4.85
CA THR A 20 -25.90 27.43 3.67
C THR A 20 -24.50 27.49 3.06
N CYS A 21 -23.89 28.66 3.00
CA CYS A 21 -22.49 28.82 2.58
C CYS A 21 -21.54 28.07 3.52
N LEU A 22 -21.63 28.27 4.83
CA LEU A 22 -20.78 27.58 5.83
C LEU A 22 -20.93 26.06 5.76
N THR A 23 -22.14 25.53 5.64
CA THR A 23 -22.37 24.08 5.54
C THR A 23 -21.86 23.49 4.23
N VAL A 24 -21.99 24.20 3.10
CA VAL A 24 -21.41 23.78 1.81
C VAL A 24 -19.88 23.79 1.88
N PHE A 25 -19.27 24.85 2.42
CA PHE A 25 -17.82 24.93 2.60
C PHE A 25 -17.30 23.86 3.57
N CYS A 26 -17.98 23.58 4.69
CA CYS A 26 -17.62 22.51 5.63
C CYS A 26 -17.74 21.11 5.01
N ASN A 27 -18.77 20.85 4.19
CA ASN A 27 -18.89 19.57 3.49
C ASN A 27 -17.78 19.39 2.44
N PHE A 28 -17.39 20.47 1.76
CA PHE A 28 -16.32 20.45 0.76
C PHE A 28 -14.94 20.18 1.40
N THR A 29 -14.64 20.79 2.55
CA THR A 29 -13.37 20.55 3.27
C THR A 29 -13.31 19.16 3.91
N LYS A 30 -14.45 18.60 4.34
CA LYS A 30 -14.53 17.22 4.84
C LYS A 30 -14.28 16.20 3.72
N SER A 31 -14.88 16.40 2.54
CA SER A 31 -14.67 15.51 1.40
C SER A 31 -13.24 15.52 0.88
N SER A 32 -12.56 16.67 0.87
CA SER A 32 -11.17 16.76 0.40
C SER A 32 -10.17 16.14 1.37
N SER A 33 -10.38 16.30 2.68
CA SER A 33 -9.53 15.70 3.72
C SER A 33 -9.69 14.19 3.80
N GLU A 34 -10.90 13.64 3.67
CA GLU A 34 -11.15 12.20 3.60
C GLU A 34 -10.50 11.56 2.37
N PHE A 35 -10.55 12.25 1.22
CA PHE A 35 -9.92 11.78 -0.01
C PHE A 35 -8.38 11.77 0.08
N SER A 36 -7.79 12.85 0.60
CA SER A 36 -6.33 12.92 0.84
C SER A 36 -5.86 11.83 1.83
N GLY A 37 -6.64 11.58 2.88
CA GLY A 37 -6.42 10.48 3.83
C GLY A 37 -6.55 9.10 3.20
N TYR A 38 -7.41 8.94 2.20
CA TYR A 38 -7.52 7.69 1.45
C TYR A 38 -6.33 7.50 0.50
N LEU A 39 -5.93 8.52 -0.27
CA LEU A 39 -4.80 8.44 -1.19
C LEU A 39 -3.48 8.14 -0.47
N SER A 40 -3.23 8.79 0.67
CA SER A 40 -2.04 8.53 1.49
C SER A 40 -1.98 7.09 2.02
N LYS A 41 -3.11 6.39 2.12
CA LYS A 41 -3.14 4.96 2.45
C LYS A 41 -2.89 4.10 1.21
N VAL A 42 -3.57 4.34 0.09
CA VAL A 42 -3.42 3.46 -1.08
C VAL A 42 -2.07 3.59 -1.77
N LEU A 43 -1.48 4.79 -1.81
CA LEU A 43 -0.20 5.04 -2.49
C LEU A 43 1.03 4.66 -1.65
N ARG A 44 0.83 4.24 -0.39
CA ARG A 44 1.91 3.90 0.53
C ARG A 44 2.41 2.48 0.30
N ASN A 45 3.72 2.28 0.45
CA ASN A 45 4.30 0.94 0.60
C ASN A 45 4.18 0.52 2.07
N TYR A 46 3.66 -0.69 2.28
CA TYR A 46 3.46 -1.25 3.61
C TYR A 46 4.49 -2.34 3.90
N THR A 47 4.85 -2.43 5.18
CA THR A 47 5.70 -3.48 5.73
C THR A 47 5.03 -3.98 6.99
N GLU A 48 4.74 -5.28 7.05
CA GLU A 48 4.18 -5.93 8.23
C GLU A 48 5.09 -7.09 8.64
N GLN A 49 5.11 -7.40 9.93
CA GLN A 49 5.98 -8.42 10.50
C GLN A 49 5.29 -9.22 11.61
N ALA A 50 5.72 -10.47 11.79
CA ALA A 50 5.29 -11.33 12.90
C ALA A 50 6.37 -12.37 13.22
N CYS A 51 6.44 -12.80 14.49
CA CYS A 51 7.36 -13.84 14.92
C CYS A 51 6.85 -15.24 14.56
N ASP A 52 7.75 -16.22 14.55
CA ASP A 52 7.37 -17.63 14.50
C ASP A 52 6.42 -17.97 15.67
N GLY A 53 5.27 -18.54 15.35
CA GLY A 53 4.16 -18.82 16.28
C GLY A 53 3.07 -17.75 16.35
N ASP A 54 3.33 -16.53 15.85
CA ASP A 54 2.35 -15.43 15.87
C ASP A 54 1.51 -15.35 14.60
N PHE A 55 0.42 -14.57 14.65
CA PHE A 55 -0.38 -14.25 13.47
C PHE A 55 0.11 -12.95 12.80
N LEU A 56 0.42 -13.04 11.51
CA LEU A 56 0.55 -11.87 10.65
C LEU A 56 -0.85 -11.43 10.19
N SER A 57 -1.15 -10.13 10.29
CA SER A 57 -2.40 -9.54 9.76
C SER A 57 -2.10 -8.43 8.77
N VAL A 58 -2.46 -8.64 7.50
CA VAL A 58 -2.29 -7.68 6.41
C VAL A 58 -3.66 -7.15 5.99
N ARG A 59 -3.81 -5.83 5.90
CA ARG A 59 -5.09 -5.19 5.56
C ARG A 59 -4.95 -4.00 4.63
N CYS A 60 -5.81 -3.97 3.61
CA CYS A 60 -5.95 -2.85 2.69
C CYS A 60 -7.26 -2.05 2.90
N PRO A 61 -7.30 -0.76 2.54
CA PRO A 61 -8.51 0.06 2.51
C PRO A 61 -9.63 -0.50 1.61
N PRO A 62 -10.88 -0.03 1.72
CA PRO A 62 -11.98 -0.53 0.89
C PRO A 62 -11.67 -0.34 -0.60
N ARG A 63 -12.17 -1.24 -1.47
CA ARG A 63 -11.97 -1.19 -2.94
C ARG A 63 -10.50 -1.30 -3.40
N THR A 64 -9.64 -1.80 -2.54
CA THR A 64 -8.25 -2.14 -2.85
C THR A 64 -7.93 -3.55 -2.36
N THR A 65 -6.97 -4.19 -3.01
CA THR A 65 -6.46 -5.53 -2.70
C THR A 65 -4.96 -5.50 -2.45
N ILE A 66 -4.49 -6.48 -1.71
CA ILE A 66 -3.08 -6.68 -1.38
C ILE A 66 -2.35 -7.14 -2.64
N THR A 67 -1.25 -6.45 -2.95
CA THR A 67 -0.27 -6.87 -3.94
C THR A 67 1.05 -7.08 -3.24
N VAL A 68 1.43 -8.34 -3.04
CA VAL A 68 2.71 -8.69 -2.39
C VAL A 68 3.85 -8.28 -3.31
N GLN A 69 4.85 -7.58 -2.77
CA GLN A 69 6.04 -7.16 -3.50
C GLN A 69 7.23 -8.06 -3.19
N SER A 70 7.40 -8.41 -1.92
CA SER A 70 8.44 -9.31 -1.44
C SER A 70 8.05 -9.88 -0.09
N ALA A 71 8.62 -11.02 0.28
CA ALA A 71 8.51 -11.56 1.63
C ALA A 71 9.81 -12.25 2.03
N PHE A 72 10.09 -12.22 3.33
CA PHE A 72 11.25 -12.85 3.95
C PHE A 72 10.78 -13.61 5.18
N TYR A 73 11.13 -14.88 5.29
CA TYR A 73 10.93 -15.65 6.50
C TYR A 73 12.26 -16.29 6.91
N GLY A 74 12.74 -15.97 8.10
CA GLY A 74 14.06 -16.38 8.56
C GLY A 74 14.60 -15.50 9.67
N ARG A 75 15.93 -15.44 9.80
CA ARG A 75 16.64 -14.52 10.70
C ARG A 75 17.82 -13.90 9.96
N LYS A 76 17.97 -12.58 10.05
CA LYS A 76 19.17 -11.87 9.58
C LYS A 76 20.04 -11.50 10.78
N GLY A 77 20.99 -12.36 11.12
CA GLY A 77 22.00 -12.11 12.13
C GLY A 77 21.47 -11.89 13.55
N PRO A 78 22.37 -11.77 14.54
CA PRO A 78 22.02 -11.59 15.95
C PRO A 78 21.56 -10.16 16.31
N SER A 79 21.67 -9.20 15.39
CA SER A 79 21.52 -7.76 15.63
C SER A 79 20.12 -7.18 15.37
N HIS A 80 19.09 -8.00 15.15
CA HIS A 80 17.66 -7.62 15.28
C HIS A 80 16.97 -8.25 16.51
N PRO A 81 17.53 -8.12 17.74
CA PRO A 81 16.98 -8.76 18.94
C PRO A 81 15.66 -8.15 19.43
N GLN A 82 15.22 -7.00 18.89
CA GLN A 82 14.03 -6.30 19.38
C GLN A 82 12.71 -6.78 18.76
N GLN A 83 12.73 -7.48 17.63
CA GLN A 83 11.48 -7.85 16.95
C GLN A 83 11.00 -9.27 17.31
N CYS A 84 11.90 -10.24 17.54
CA CYS A 84 11.56 -11.59 18.02
C CYS A 84 12.72 -12.14 18.88
N PRO A 85 12.63 -12.09 20.22
CA PRO A 85 13.68 -12.55 21.11
C PRO A 85 13.92 -14.05 20.91
N SER A 86 15.18 -14.45 20.70
CA SER A 86 15.54 -15.86 20.83
C SER A 86 15.45 -16.20 22.31
N TYR A 87 14.48 -17.02 22.71
CA TYR A 87 14.42 -17.55 24.07
C TYR A 87 15.46 -18.66 24.27
N GLN A 88 16.69 -18.46 23.79
CA GLN A 88 17.81 -19.28 24.21
C GLN A 88 18.29 -18.73 25.55
N ARG A 89 17.85 -19.42 26.61
CA ARG A 89 18.59 -19.45 27.87
C ARG A 89 20.06 -19.61 27.54
N TYR A 90 20.88 -18.71 28.09
CA TYR A 90 22.32 -18.91 28.22
C TYR A 90 22.55 -20.16 29.09
N THR A 91 22.44 -21.35 28.52
CA THR A 91 23.08 -22.54 29.09
C THR A 91 24.53 -22.50 28.67
N LEU A 92 25.34 -22.07 29.62
CA LEU A 92 26.80 -22.17 29.67
C LEU A 92 27.26 -23.59 29.35
N VAL A 93 27.52 -23.93 28.10
CA VAL A 93 28.48 -24.98 27.73
C VAL A 93 29.09 -24.57 26.39
N GLY A 94 30.40 -24.37 26.39
CA GLY A 94 31.13 -23.85 25.24
C GLY A 94 31.06 -24.76 24.02
N THR A 95 30.97 -24.14 22.85
CA THR A 95 31.76 -24.42 21.65
C THR A 95 31.25 -23.52 20.53
N HIS A 96 32.10 -22.55 20.13
CA HIS A 96 32.03 -21.73 18.92
C HIS A 96 30.79 -20.83 18.72
N PRO A 97 30.97 -19.51 18.43
CA PRO A 97 29.88 -18.74 17.84
C PRO A 97 29.46 -19.48 16.56
N LEU A 98 28.16 -19.72 16.39
CA LEU A 98 27.57 -20.26 15.17
C LEU A 98 27.77 -19.24 14.03
N GLU A 99 29.00 -19.11 13.56
CA GLU A 99 29.41 -18.42 12.35
C GLU A 99 29.11 -19.31 11.16
N ASP A 100 27.84 -19.59 10.92
CA ASP A 100 27.33 -19.86 9.57
C ASP A 100 25.82 -19.60 9.47
N ASP A 101 25.36 -18.44 9.98
CA ASP A 101 23.99 -17.93 9.77
C ASP A 101 23.85 -17.32 8.35
N THR A 102 24.58 -17.85 7.37
CA THR A 102 24.63 -17.33 6.00
C THR A 102 23.35 -17.68 5.22
N TYR A 103 22.57 -18.67 5.68
CA TYR A 103 21.40 -19.20 4.98
C TYR A 103 20.17 -19.51 5.87
N CYS A 104 19.95 -18.79 6.98
CA CYS A 104 18.73 -18.94 7.79
C CYS A 104 17.54 -18.15 7.21
N TYR A 105 17.08 -18.56 6.01
CA TYR A 105 15.88 -18.02 5.39
C TYR A 105 15.21 -19.03 4.45
N MET A 106 13.90 -18.88 4.26
CA MET A 106 13.11 -19.75 3.40
C MET A 106 12.82 -19.03 2.07
N SER A 107 13.29 -19.60 0.96
CA SER A 107 13.12 -19.05 -0.39
C SER A 107 11.67 -19.05 -0.87
N THR A 108 10.84 -19.92 -0.31
CA THR A 108 9.40 -20.09 -0.56
C THR A 108 8.54 -19.00 0.10
N ALA A 109 9.12 -18.13 0.95
CA ALA A 109 8.38 -17.10 1.68
C ALA A 109 7.52 -16.22 0.76
N LEU A 110 8.10 -15.74 -0.34
CA LEU A 110 7.38 -14.90 -1.31
C LEU A 110 6.23 -15.65 -1.97
N GLN A 111 6.49 -16.85 -2.50
CA GLN A 111 5.47 -17.65 -3.18
C GLN A 111 4.30 -17.92 -2.24
N LYS A 112 4.59 -18.29 -0.99
CA LYS A 112 3.55 -18.61 -0.02
C LYS A 112 2.71 -17.39 0.35
N MET A 113 3.34 -16.22 0.51
CA MET A 113 2.59 -14.99 0.77
C MET A 113 1.76 -14.54 -0.43
N LEU A 114 2.23 -14.79 -1.65
CA LEU A 114 1.42 -14.60 -2.86
C LEU A 114 0.18 -15.51 -2.81
N ASP A 115 0.36 -16.81 -2.59
CA ASP A 115 -0.75 -17.77 -2.56
C ASP A 115 -1.80 -17.44 -1.48
N GLU A 116 -1.35 -17.02 -0.29
CA GLU A 116 -2.24 -16.75 0.84
C GLU A 116 -2.91 -15.36 0.77
N CYS A 117 -2.16 -14.31 0.38
CA CYS A 117 -2.61 -12.93 0.54
C CYS A 117 -2.89 -12.15 -0.75
N GLN A 118 -2.36 -12.59 -1.90
CA GLN A 118 -2.52 -11.85 -3.16
C GLN A 118 -4.00 -11.68 -3.50
N ASP A 119 -4.35 -10.50 -3.99
CA ASP A 119 -5.71 -10.14 -4.44
C ASP A 119 -6.80 -10.21 -3.35
N ARG A 120 -6.41 -10.37 -2.08
CA ARG A 120 -7.31 -10.26 -0.93
C ARG A 120 -7.29 -8.86 -0.35
N ARG A 121 -8.36 -8.45 0.33
CA ARG A 121 -8.39 -7.17 1.08
C ARG A 121 -7.85 -7.32 2.50
N ILE A 122 -8.07 -8.48 3.11
CA ILE A 122 -7.65 -8.84 4.45
C ILE A 122 -7.03 -10.23 4.33
N CYS A 123 -5.84 -10.40 4.89
CA CYS A 123 -5.14 -11.67 4.95
C CYS A 123 -4.60 -11.87 6.37
N GLN A 124 -4.83 -13.05 6.94
CA GLN A 124 -4.32 -13.42 8.24
C GLN A 124 -3.65 -14.79 8.13
N VAL A 125 -2.40 -14.87 8.56
CA VAL A 125 -1.56 -16.05 8.37
C VAL A 125 -0.89 -16.40 9.70
N LEU A 126 -1.01 -17.66 10.13
CA LEU A 126 -0.24 -18.17 11.26
C LEU A 126 1.19 -18.45 10.79
N VAL A 127 2.15 -17.70 11.32
CA VAL A 127 3.55 -17.82 10.93
C VAL A 127 4.15 -19.06 11.59
N THR A 128 4.43 -20.08 10.79
CA THR A 128 5.12 -21.30 11.24
C THR A 128 6.05 -21.80 10.15
N SER A 129 7.15 -22.45 10.52
CA SER A 129 8.07 -23.06 9.55
C SER A 129 7.37 -24.03 8.59
N ARG A 130 6.39 -24.81 9.08
CA ARG A 130 5.59 -25.75 8.27
C ARG A 130 4.85 -25.09 7.12
N LEU A 131 4.42 -23.83 7.29
CA LEU A 131 3.73 -23.09 6.25
C LEU A 131 4.64 -22.82 5.04
N PHE A 132 5.92 -22.61 5.30
CA PHE A 132 6.92 -22.20 4.32
C PHE A 132 7.77 -23.39 3.81
N GLY A 133 7.74 -24.56 4.45
CA GLY A 133 8.38 -25.79 3.96
C GLY A 133 9.52 -26.30 4.84
N MET A 134 10.61 -26.77 4.24
CA MET A 134 11.77 -27.31 4.98
C MET A 134 12.58 -26.19 5.63
N ASP A 135 12.67 -26.22 6.96
CA ASP A 135 13.33 -25.21 7.78
C ASP A 135 14.85 -25.43 7.83
N PRO A 136 15.67 -24.52 7.28
CA PRO A 136 17.13 -24.65 7.33
C PRO A 136 17.71 -24.35 8.73
N CYS A 137 16.94 -23.72 9.62
CA CYS A 137 17.39 -23.29 10.95
C CYS A 137 16.27 -23.46 12.00
N PRO A 138 15.91 -24.70 12.39
CA PRO A 138 14.81 -24.98 13.30
C PRO A 138 15.05 -24.51 14.74
N SER A 139 16.32 -24.39 15.15
CA SER A 139 16.71 -23.92 16.49
C SER A 139 16.78 -22.39 16.63
N SER A 140 16.58 -21.65 15.54
CA SER A 140 16.64 -20.19 15.51
C SER A 140 15.24 -19.57 15.62
N SER A 141 15.12 -18.50 16.41
CA SER A 141 13.91 -17.67 16.44
C SER A 141 13.79 -16.86 15.15
N LYS A 142 12.87 -17.27 14.29
CA LYS A 142 12.61 -16.67 12.98
C LYS A 142 11.52 -15.61 13.05
N TYR A 143 11.44 -14.79 12.01
CA TYR A 143 10.40 -13.80 11.80
C TYR A 143 10.02 -13.73 10.33
N LEU A 144 8.76 -13.39 10.08
CA LEU A 144 8.23 -13.08 8.76
C LEU A 144 8.19 -11.56 8.58
N ILE A 145 8.69 -11.06 7.46
CA ILE A 145 8.48 -9.69 6.99
C ILE A 145 7.85 -9.75 5.61
N VAL A 146 6.79 -8.98 5.40
CA VAL A 146 6.08 -8.89 4.13
C VAL A 146 6.01 -7.45 3.69
N TRP A 147 6.51 -7.18 2.48
CA TRP A 147 6.39 -5.89 1.82
C TRP A 147 5.27 -5.97 0.80
N TYR A 148 4.28 -5.09 0.90
CA TYR A 148 3.12 -5.10 0.01
C TYR A 148 2.62 -3.69 -0.30
N LYS A 149 1.76 -3.61 -1.31
CA LYS A 149 1.01 -2.40 -1.66
C LYS A 149 -0.47 -2.72 -1.71
N CYS A 150 -1.30 -1.70 -1.55
CA CYS A 150 -2.74 -1.83 -1.78
C CYS A 150 -3.06 -1.29 -3.18
N MET A 151 -3.44 -2.18 -4.09
CA MET A 151 -3.81 -1.81 -5.46
C MET A 151 -5.33 -1.70 -5.58
N PRO A 152 -5.87 -0.71 -6.30
CA PRO A 152 -7.30 -0.66 -6.58
C PRO A 152 -7.75 -1.84 -7.44
N ASN A 153 -8.94 -2.39 -7.14
CA ASN A 153 -9.50 -3.52 -7.87
C ASN A 153 -9.77 -3.20 -9.35
N GLU A 154 -9.97 -1.93 -9.67
CA GLU A 154 -10.19 -1.42 -11.03
C GLU A 154 -9.27 -0.21 -11.23
N TYR A 155 -8.52 -0.19 -12.33
CA TYR A 155 -7.67 0.94 -12.72
C TYR A 155 -7.61 1.06 -14.23
N LYS A 156 -7.28 2.27 -14.72
CA LYS A 156 -7.07 2.52 -16.14
C LYS A 156 -5.57 2.57 -16.41
N SER A 157 -5.06 1.64 -17.21
CA SER A 157 -3.69 1.66 -17.72
C SER A 157 -3.71 2.21 -19.14
N THR A 158 -2.97 3.28 -19.38
CA THR A 158 -2.83 3.89 -20.70
C THR A 158 -1.36 4.05 -21.05
N VAL A 159 -1.00 3.65 -22.27
CA VAL A 159 0.32 3.90 -22.85
C VAL A 159 0.18 5.01 -23.88
N VAL A 160 1.12 5.95 -23.86
CA VAL A 160 1.20 7.06 -24.82
C VAL A 160 2.64 7.13 -25.32
N CYS A 161 2.80 7.26 -26.63
CA CYS A 161 4.13 7.30 -27.23
C CYS A 161 4.77 8.68 -27.06
N GLU A 162 6.09 8.74 -27.17
CA GLU A 162 6.84 9.99 -27.21
C GLU A 162 6.24 10.93 -28.27
N GLU A 163 6.11 12.22 -27.91
CA GLU A 163 5.45 13.30 -28.66
C GLU A 163 3.90 13.24 -28.75
N GLU A 164 3.26 12.16 -28.28
CA GLU A 164 1.81 12.11 -28.16
C GLU A 164 1.32 12.73 -26.84
N ARG A 165 0.03 13.09 -26.78
CA ARG A 165 -0.59 13.70 -25.59
C ARG A 165 -1.57 12.75 -24.92
N MET A 166 -1.37 12.51 -23.62
CA MET A 166 -2.30 11.75 -22.79
C MET A 166 -3.45 12.63 -22.30
N LYS A 167 -4.70 12.20 -22.51
CA LYS A 167 -5.89 12.83 -21.91
C LYS A 167 -6.45 11.94 -20.80
N LEU A 168 -6.23 12.34 -19.55
CA LEU A 168 -6.87 11.73 -18.39
C LEU A 168 -8.19 12.43 -18.11
N SER A 169 -9.28 11.67 -17.98
CA SER A 169 -10.62 12.20 -17.67
C SER A 169 -11.39 11.21 -16.83
N CYS A 170 -12.23 11.73 -15.94
CA CYS A 170 -13.09 10.95 -15.05
C CYS A 170 -14.50 11.54 -15.07
N LYS A 171 -15.49 10.78 -14.57
CA LYS A 171 -16.87 11.25 -14.51
C LYS A 171 -16.98 12.44 -13.56
N GLN A 172 -18.05 13.23 -13.70
CA GLN A 172 -18.28 14.39 -12.84
C GLN A 172 -18.35 13.96 -11.37
N GLY A 173 -17.63 14.68 -10.49
CA GLY A 173 -17.50 14.33 -9.08
C GLY A 173 -16.39 13.32 -8.76
N MET A 174 -15.70 12.78 -9.76
CA MET A 174 -14.54 11.90 -9.57
C MET A 174 -13.21 12.65 -9.70
N GLN A 175 -12.17 12.15 -9.03
CA GLN A 175 -10.81 12.70 -9.05
C GLN A 175 -9.81 11.69 -9.62
N ILE A 176 -8.81 12.20 -10.35
CA ILE A 176 -7.74 11.36 -10.89
C ILE A 176 -6.70 11.11 -9.80
N ALA A 177 -6.40 9.83 -9.56
CA ALA A 177 -5.30 9.37 -8.73
C ALA A 177 -4.32 8.56 -9.57
N VAL A 178 -3.06 9.02 -9.64
CA VAL A 178 -1.99 8.33 -10.37
C VAL A 178 -1.25 7.40 -9.41
N TYR A 179 -1.23 6.10 -9.74
CA TYR A 179 -0.62 5.05 -8.89
C TYR A 179 0.79 4.69 -9.32
N SER A 180 1.02 4.66 -10.63
CA SER A 180 2.31 4.38 -11.22
C SER A 180 2.41 5.12 -12.53
N ALA A 181 3.54 5.76 -12.76
CA ALA A 181 3.90 6.35 -14.04
C ALA A 181 5.34 5.97 -14.37
N MET A 182 5.58 5.57 -15.61
CA MET A 182 6.88 5.17 -16.11
C MET A 182 7.10 5.85 -17.45
N PHE A 183 8.28 6.41 -17.66
CA PHE A 183 8.72 6.93 -18.96
C PHE A 183 9.88 6.04 -19.44
N GLY A 184 9.77 5.45 -20.62
CA GLY A 184 10.75 4.51 -21.17
C GLY A 184 10.14 3.20 -21.68
N ARG A 185 11.00 2.21 -21.98
CA ARG A 185 10.59 0.89 -22.47
C ARG A 185 10.65 -0.17 -21.37
N THR A 186 9.59 -0.95 -21.23
CA THR A 186 9.53 -2.19 -20.42
C THR A 186 9.44 -3.39 -21.35
N GLN A 187 9.96 -4.56 -20.96
CA GLN A 187 9.98 -5.77 -21.80
C GLN A 187 8.75 -6.70 -21.63
N GLN A 188 7.68 -6.28 -20.94
CA GLN A 188 6.51 -7.12 -20.65
C GLN A 188 5.19 -6.40 -20.94
N GLY A 189 4.46 -6.86 -21.96
CA GLY A 189 2.99 -6.85 -22.02
C GLY A 189 2.29 -5.77 -22.85
N THR A 190 1.88 -6.17 -24.06
CA THR A 190 0.64 -5.87 -24.83
C THR A 190 0.27 -4.46 -25.31
N LEU A 191 0.95 -3.38 -24.97
CA LEU A 191 0.63 -2.04 -25.55
C LEU A 191 1.90 -1.21 -25.76
N GLU A 192 2.92 -1.80 -26.39
CA GLU A 192 4.17 -1.09 -26.70
C GLU A 192 4.03 -0.28 -27.99
N CYS A 193 4.63 0.92 -27.99
CA CYS A 193 4.74 1.75 -29.19
C CYS A 193 5.46 0.96 -30.30
N PRO A 194 4.98 1.02 -31.57
CA PRO A 194 5.62 0.32 -32.68
C PRO A 194 7.12 0.63 -32.79
N THR A 195 7.92 -0.36 -33.17
CA THR A 195 9.39 -0.29 -33.20
C THR A 195 9.96 0.65 -34.27
N HIS A 196 9.13 1.22 -35.14
CA HIS A 196 9.54 2.30 -36.02
C HIS A 196 9.58 3.63 -35.24
N HIS A 197 10.72 3.83 -34.56
CA HIS A 197 11.09 5.05 -33.83
C HIS A 197 10.04 5.55 -32.83
N ARG A 198 10.14 5.15 -31.55
CA ARG A 198 9.94 6.02 -30.36
C ARG A 198 9.76 5.26 -29.06
N ALA A 199 10.13 5.90 -27.95
CA ALA A 199 9.97 5.36 -26.60
C ALA A 199 8.52 5.56 -26.08
N PRO A 200 7.95 4.61 -25.32
CA PRO A 200 6.66 4.79 -24.65
C PRO A 200 6.76 5.52 -23.30
N SER A 201 5.62 6.03 -22.84
CA SER A 201 5.34 6.37 -21.44
C SER A 201 4.08 5.64 -20.98
N VAL A 202 4.16 4.91 -19.87
CA VAL A 202 3.03 4.18 -19.29
C VAL A 202 2.54 4.91 -18.04
N VAL A 203 1.27 5.31 -18.02
CA VAL A 203 0.62 5.85 -16.81
C VAL A 203 -0.53 4.95 -16.42
N ARG A 204 -0.51 4.51 -15.17
CA ARG A 204 -1.61 3.80 -14.50
C ARG A 204 -2.26 4.75 -13.52
N ALA A 205 -3.50 5.11 -13.81
CA ALA A 205 -4.29 6.03 -13.00
C ALA A 205 -5.72 5.50 -12.84
N ARG A 206 -6.42 5.97 -11.81
CA ARG A 206 -7.85 5.72 -11.65
C ARG A 206 -8.59 7.03 -11.45
N GLY A 207 -9.81 7.11 -11.99
CA GLY A 207 -10.83 8.04 -11.51
C GLY A 207 -11.53 7.47 -10.30
N LEU A 208 -11.40 8.14 -9.16
CA LEU A 208 -12.07 7.81 -7.90
C LEU A 208 -13.33 8.66 -7.74
#